data_AF-A8HQV4-F1
#
_entry.id   AF-A8HQV4-F1
#
_cell.length_a   1.000
_cell.length_b   1.000
_cell.length_c   1.000
_cell.angle_alpha   90.00
_cell.angle_beta   90.00
_cell.angle_gamma   90.00
#
_symmetry.space_group_name_H-M   'P 1'
#
loop_
_entity.id
_entity.type
_entity.pdbx_description
1 polymer ?
#
loop_
_entity_poly.entity_id
_entity_poly.type
_entity_poly.pdbx_seq_one_letter_code
_entity_poly.pdbx_strand_id
1 'polypeptide(L)'
;MAQDGLLDNRKKSVLTPKALCAVFLGLSFSCMFYALMHYIHTEGIAHPGVLMLLPVCTIIWMALLIPLLTFIAYQDDFKALNPLLPMHYILIAKRTFTAMKNNDFKVSEKNL
;
A
#
# COMPACT_ATOMS: atom_id res chain seq x y z
N MET A 1 -29.59 -16.66 -4.10
CA MET A 1 -30.37 -15.92 -3.08
C MET A 1 -29.64 -14.62 -2.78
N ALA A 2 -30.40 -13.53 -2.80
CA ALA A 2 -29.97 -12.16 -2.94
C ALA A 2 -29.02 -11.64 -1.86
N GLN A 3 -27.96 -10.93 -2.27
CA GLN A 3 -27.34 -9.83 -1.52
C GLN A 3 -26.78 -8.76 -2.48
N ASP A 4 -27.56 -8.36 -3.49
CA ASP A 4 -27.25 -7.21 -4.37
C ASP A 4 -27.81 -5.89 -3.81
N GLY A 5 -28.09 -5.80 -2.50
CA GLY A 5 -28.88 -4.72 -1.91
C GLY A 5 -28.12 -3.63 -1.14
N LEU A 6 -26.80 -3.73 -0.98
CA LEU A 6 -26.02 -2.80 -0.13
C LEU A 6 -24.74 -2.23 -0.76
N LEU A 7 -24.36 -2.71 -1.96
CA LEU A 7 -23.15 -2.25 -2.65
C LEU A 7 -23.41 -1.04 -3.56
N ASP A 8 -24.67 -0.79 -3.93
CA ASP A 8 -25.04 0.16 -4.99
C ASP A 8 -25.26 1.61 -4.51
N ASN A 9 -25.09 1.87 -3.21
CA ASN A 9 -25.37 3.17 -2.60
C ASN A 9 -24.15 3.82 -1.93
N ARG A 10 -22.93 3.39 -2.26
CA ARG A 10 -21.73 4.09 -1.77
C ARG A 10 -21.38 5.26 -2.68
N LYS A 11 -21.60 6.47 -2.14
CA LYS A 11 -21.15 7.74 -2.72
C LYS A 11 -19.72 7.60 -3.23
N LYS A 12 -19.50 7.86 -4.53
CA LYS A 12 -18.18 7.99 -5.16
C LYS A 12 -17.22 8.64 -4.17
N SER A 13 -16.16 7.93 -3.80
CA SER A 13 -15.12 8.35 -2.86
C SER A 13 -14.77 9.82 -3.09
N VAL A 14 -15.33 10.68 -2.26
CA VAL A 14 -14.98 12.10 -2.22
C VAL A 14 -13.55 12.14 -1.73
N LEU A 15 -12.66 12.84 -2.45
CA LEU A 15 -11.25 13.00 -2.09
C LEU A 15 -11.14 13.42 -0.61
N THR A 16 -10.85 12.47 0.28
CA THR A 16 -10.71 12.79 1.71
C THR A 16 -9.31 13.34 1.97
N PRO A 17 -9.12 14.25 2.94
CA PRO A 17 -7.79 14.72 3.33
C PRO A 17 -6.83 13.56 3.68
N LYS A 18 -7.36 12.48 4.26
CA LYS A 18 -6.60 11.28 4.62
C LYS A 18 -6.14 10.50 3.38
N ALA A 19 -6.97 10.42 2.34
CA ALA A 19 -6.60 9.80 1.07
C ALA A 19 -5.51 10.61 0.36
N LEU A 20 -5.61 11.95 0.38
CA LEU A 20 -4.53 12.82 -0.10
C LEU A 20 -3.22 12.54 0.64
N CYS A 21 -3.25 12.43 1.97
CA CYS A 21 -2.06 12.07 2.74
C CYS A 21 -1.50 10.69 2.34
N ALA A 22 -2.35 9.69 2.09
CA ALA A 22 -1.91 8.38 1.61
C ALA A 22 -1.23 8.46 0.23
N VAL A 23 -1.77 9.28 -0.67
CA VAL A 23 -1.18 9.52 -2.00
C VAL A 23 0.18 10.20 -1.88
N PHE A 24 0.29 11.27 -1.08
CA PHE A 24 1.58 11.93 -0.83
C PHE A 24 2.61 10.99 -0.20
N LEU A 25 2.19 10.14 0.74
CA LEU A 25 3.07 9.14 1.35
C LEU A 25 3.52 8.09 0.34
N GLY A 26 2.61 7.62 -0.53
CA GLY A 26 2.93 6.69 -1.62
C GLY A 26 3.90 7.28 -2.65
N LEU A 27 3.74 8.56 -3.00
CA LEU A 27 4.68 9.29 -3.85
C LEU A 27 6.04 9.46 -3.16
N SER A 28 6.06 9.76 -1.87
CA SER A 28 7.30 9.86 -1.08
C SER A 28 8.07 8.53 -1.07
N PHE A 29 7.38 7.41 -0.82
CA PHE A 29 8.00 6.07 -0.88
C PHE A 29 8.51 5.72 -2.28
N SER A 30 7.78 6.12 -3.33
CA SER A 30 8.21 5.89 -4.72
C SER A 30 9.43 6.74 -5.09
N CYS A 31 9.49 7.98 -4.62
CA CYS A 31 10.65 8.86 -4.79
C CYS A 31 11.87 8.30 -4.05
N MET A 32 11.69 7.82 -2.80
CA MET A 32 12.74 7.18 -2.03
C MET A 32 13.24 5.89 -2.71
N PHE A 33 12.33 5.08 -3.25
CA PHE A 33 12.69 3.89 -4.02
C PHE A 33 13.49 4.24 -5.28
N TYR A 34 13.08 5.26 -6.04
CA TYR A 34 13.83 5.74 -7.20
C TYR A 34 15.24 6.19 -6.84
N ALA A 35 15.40 6.98 -5.76
CA ALA A 35 16.70 7.41 -5.28
C ALA A 35 17.58 6.22 -4.87
N LEU A 36 17.00 5.24 -4.17
CA LEU A 36 17.70 4.01 -3.78
C LEU A 36 18.14 3.19 -5.01
N MET A 37 17.28 3.06 -6.01
CA MET A 37 17.60 2.37 -7.27
C MET A 37 18.75 3.07 -8.02
N HIS A 38 18.74 4.41 -8.05
CA HIS A 38 19.82 5.18 -8.64
C HIS A 38 21.15 4.98 -7.90
N TYR A 39 21.10 4.93 -6.57
CA TYR A 39 22.27 4.66 -5.74
C TYR A 39 22.81 3.23 -5.97
N ILE A 40 21.94 2.21 -5.93
CA ILE A 40 22.31 0.81 -6.20
C ILE A 40 22.91 0.65 -7.59
N HIS A 41 22.36 1.31 -8.60
CA HIS A 41 22.89 1.26 -9.95
C HIS A 41 24.30 1.85 -10.04
N THR A 42 24.55 2.97 -9.35
CA THR A 42 25.85 3.65 -9.33
C THR A 42 26.90 2.81 -8.60
N GLU A 43 26.58 2.31 -7.41
CA GLU A 43 27.47 1.44 -6.62
C GLU A 43 27.64 0.05 -7.24
N GLY A 44 26.65 -0.44 -7.98
CA GLY A 44 26.67 -1.73 -8.66
C GLY A 44 27.78 -1.87 -9.71
N ILE A 45 28.31 -0.75 -10.21
CA ILE A 45 29.47 -0.71 -11.12
C ILE A 45 30.75 -1.09 -10.37
N ALA A 46 30.93 -0.62 -9.14
CA ALA A 46 32.10 -0.89 -8.30
C ALA A 46 31.96 -2.21 -7.52
N HIS A 47 30.74 -2.54 -7.10
CA HIS A 47 30.44 -3.69 -6.25
C HIS A 47 29.25 -4.48 -6.81
N PRO A 48 29.47 -5.49 -7.66
CA PRO A 48 28.39 -6.22 -8.33
C PRO A 48 27.45 -6.96 -7.36
N GLY A 49 27.89 -7.25 -6.13
CA GLY A 49 27.04 -7.83 -5.09
C GLY A 49 25.87 -6.94 -4.67
N VAL A 50 25.98 -5.61 -4.84
CA VAL A 50 24.91 -4.66 -4.49
C VAL A 50 23.69 -4.84 -5.40
N LEU A 51 23.88 -5.36 -6.63
CA LEU A 51 22.77 -5.66 -7.55
C LEU A 51 21.85 -6.77 -7.02
N MET A 52 22.34 -7.65 -6.14
CA MET A 52 21.50 -8.68 -5.50
C MET A 52 20.47 -8.08 -4.53
N LEU A 53 20.63 -6.82 -4.12
CA LEU A 53 19.66 -6.12 -3.28
C LEU A 53 18.44 -5.63 -4.05
N LEU A 54 18.53 -5.50 -5.39
CA LEU A 54 17.43 -5.04 -6.25
C LEU A 54 16.10 -5.79 -6.03
N PRO A 55 16.04 -7.14 -6.07
CA PRO A 55 14.78 -7.86 -5.81
C PRO A 55 14.25 -7.61 -4.40
N VAL A 56 15.14 -7.52 -3.39
CA VAL A 56 14.75 -7.26 -2.00
C VAL A 56 14.14 -5.86 -1.86
N CYS A 57 14.79 -4.84 -2.42
CA CYS A 57 14.28 -3.47 -2.44
C CYS A 57 12.91 -3.37 -3.14
N THR A 58 12.73 -4.11 -4.23
CA THR A 58 11.48 -4.12 -4.99
C THR A 58 10.34 -4.77 -4.19
N ILE A 59 10.62 -5.88 -3.51
CA ILE A 59 9.63 -6.55 -2.64
C ILE A 59 9.23 -5.64 -1.47
N ILE A 60 10.20 -4.97 -0.83
CA ILE A 60 9.92 -4.03 0.26
C ILE A 60 9.07 -2.86 -0.24
N TRP A 61 9.40 -2.28 -1.40
CA TRP A 61 8.62 -1.18 -1.97
C TRP A 61 7.18 -1.60 -2.28
N MET A 62 6.98 -2.78 -2.89
CA MET A 62 5.65 -3.34 -3.13
C MET A 62 4.88 -3.57 -1.81
N ALA A 63 5.54 -4.13 -0.80
CA ALA A 63 4.93 -4.35 0.51
C ALA A 63 4.52 -3.04 1.21
N LEU A 64 5.22 -1.94 0.94
CA LEU A 64 4.85 -0.61 1.46
C LEU A 64 3.71 0.05 0.68
N LEU A 65 3.63 -0.17 -0.63
CA LEU A 65 2.58 0.41 -1.46
C LEU A 65 1.23 -0.29 -1.32
N ILE A 66 1.20 -1.62 -1.22
CA ILE A 66 -0.06 -2.39 -1.19
C ILE A 66 -1.02 -1.92 -0.07
N PRO A 67 -0.58 -1.71 1.18
CA PRO A 67 -1.44 -1.17 2.24
C PRO A 67 -1.98 0.23 1.93
N LEU A 68 -1.19 1.09 1.26
CA LEU A 68 -1.62 2.44 0.90
C LEU A 68 -2.67 2.43 -0.21
N LEU A 69 -2.46 1.61 -1.24
CA LEU A 69 -3.44 1.43 -2.32
C LEU A 69 -4.74 0.84 -1.79
N THR A 70 -4.64 -0.12 -0.88
CA THR A 70 -5.79 -0.72 -0.19
C THR A 70 -6.54 0.31 0.66
N PHE A 71 -5.82 1.16 1.39
CA PHE A 71 -6.43 2.25 2.15
C PHE A 71 -7.16 3.27 1.25
N ILE A 72 -6.59 3.60 0.09
CA ILE A 72 -7.20 4.53 -0.87
C ILE A 72 -8.45 3.92 -1.52
N ALA A 73 -8.42 2.63 -1.85
CA ALA A 73 -9.53 1.91 -2.45
C ALA A 73 -10.69 1.69 -1.46
N TYR A 74 -10.38 1.41 -0.19
CA TYR A 74 -11.34 1.04 0.85
C TYR A 74 -11.34 2.02 2.02
N GLN A 75 -11.39 3.31 1.72
CA GLN A 75 -11.34 4.38 2.74
C GLN A 75 -12.41 4.24 3.82
N ASP A 76 -13.56 3.66 3.47
CA ASP A 76 -14.67 3.50 4.38
C ASP A 76 -14.37 2.52 5.53
N ASP A 77 -13.57 1.50 5.28
CA ASP A 77 -13.23 0.46 6.26
C ASP A 77 -12.11 0.92 7.22
N PHE A 78 -11.42 1.99 6.85
CA PHE A 78 -10.30 2.56 7.61
C PHE A 78 -10.54 3.99 8.10
N LYS A 79 -11.79 4.47 8.17
CA LYS A 79 -12.12 5.87 8.56
C LYS A 79 -11.48 6.35 9.86
N ALA A 80 -11.30 5.47 10.84
CA ALA A 80 -10.70 5.78 12.13
C ALA A 80 -9.16 5.88 12.08
N LEU A 81 -8.53 5.32 11.05
CA LEU A 81 -7.07 5.25 10.93
C LEU A 81 -6.52 6.46 10.15
N ASN A 82 -5.22 6.67 10.30
CA ASN A 82 -4.47 7.72 9.60
C ASN A 82 -3.18 7.11 9.06
N PRO A 83 -2.97 7.09 7.74
CA PRO A 83 -1.80 6.44 7.13
C PRO A 83 -0.47 7.09 7.50
N LEU A 84 -0.47 8.34 7.96
CA LEU A 84 0.76 9.03 8.40
C LEU A 84 1.27 8.57 9.76
N LEU A 85 0.40 8.00 10.61
CA LEU A 85 0.80 7.53 11.93
C LEU A 85 1.37 6.11 11.80
N PRO A 86 2.62 5.85 12.25
CA PRO A 86 3.28 4.56 12.07
C PRO A 86 2.47 3.37 12.62
N MET A 87 1.87 3.54 13.79
CA MET A 87 1.04 2.50 14.41
C MET A 87 -0.22 2.18 13.59
N HIS A 88 -0.86 3.21 13.04
CA HIS A 88 -2.05 3.03 12.19
C HIS A 88 -1.68 2.40 10.85
N TYR A 89 -0.53 2.80 10.28
CA TYR A 89 -0.01 2.20 9.07
C TYR A 89 0.25 0.70 9.26
N ILE A 90 0.85 0.29 10.37
CA ILE A 90 1.06 -1.13 10.69
C ILE A 90 -0.27 -1.88 10.83
N LEU A 91 -1.29 -1.26 11.44
CA LEU A 91 -2.62 -1.87 11.55
C LEU A 91 -3.30 -2.04 10.18
N ILE A 92 -3.20 -1.02 9.31
CA ILE A 92 -3.68 -1.10 7.92
C ILE A 92 -2.96 -2.23 7.20
N ALA A 93 -1.63 -2.24 7.24
CA ALA A 93 -0.81 -3.27 6.61
C ALA A 93 -1.18 -4.67 7.12
N LYS A 94 -1.29 -4.87 8.43
CA LYS A 94 -1.69 -6.15 9.02
C LYS A 94 -3.05 -6.62 8.49
N ARG A 95 -4.05 -5.75 8.43
CA ARG A 95 -5.37 -6.08 7.90
C ARG A 95 -5.30 -6.41 6.40
N THR A 96 -4.61 -5.58 5.62
CA THR A 96 -4.41 -5.81 4.18
C THR A 96 -3.72 -7.15 3.89
N PHE A 97 -2.59 -7.43 4.56
CA PHE A 97 -1.86 -8.69 4.35
C PHE A 97 -2.64 -9.90 4.87
N THR A 98 -3.39 -9.76 5.96
CA THR A 98 -4.28 -10.84 6.45
C THR A 98 -5.41 -11.12 5.46
N ALA A 99 -6.03 -10.06 4.93
CA ALA A 99 -7.08 -10.16 3.92
C ALA A 99 -6.56 -10.83 2.64
N MET A 100 -5.37 -10.45 2.16
CA MET A 100 -4.72 -11.09 1.02
C MET A 100 -4.42 -12.56 1.27
N LYS A 101 -3.86 -12.90 2.43
CA LYS A 101 -3.53 -14.28 2.79
C LYS A 101 -4.78 -15.18 2.83
N ASN A 102 -5.90 -14.65 3.30
CA ASN A 102 -7.14 -15.40 3.48
C ASN A 102 -7.98 -15.52 2.19
N ASN A 103 -7.58 -14.86 1.10
CA ASN A 103 -8.41 -14.72 -0.10
C ASN A 103 -7.57 -14.78 -1.40
N ASP A 104 -6.74 -15.81 -1.55
CA ASP A 104 -5.93 -16.07 -2.76
C ASP A 104 -5.15 -14.85 -3.28
N PHE A 105 -4.55 -14.07 -2.39
CA PHE A 105 -3.85 -12.82 -2.68
C PHE A 105 -4.70 -11.70 -3.30
N LYS A 106 -6.03 -11.81 -3.22
CA LYS A 106 -6.99 -10.77 -3.62
C LYS A 106 -7.48 -10.01 -2.41
N VAL A 107 -7.44 -8.69 -2.49
CA VAL A 107 -8.09 -7.83 -1.49
C VAL A 107 -9.55 -7.63 -1.91
N SER A 108 -10.48 -7.88 -0.99
CA SER A 108 -11.91 -7.66 -1.19
C SER A 108 -12.50 -6.99 0.05
N GLU A 109 -13.51 -6.13 -0.15
CA GLU A 109 -14.23 -5.41 0.91
C GLU A 109 -14.71 -6.31 2.05
N LYS A 110 -15.11 -7.55 1.73
CA LYS A 110 -15.65 -8.48 2.73
C LYS A 110 -14.58 -8.99 3.72
N ASN A 111 -13.30 -8.80 3.40
CA ASN A 111 -12.17 -9.39 4.12
C ASN A 111 -11.29 -8.33 4.83
N LEU A 112 -11.66 -7.05 4.77
CA LEU A 112 -10.88 -5.89 5.26
C LEU A 112 -11.39 -5.32 6.60
#